data_AF-A0A959VZ40-F1
#
_entry.id   AF-A0A959VZ40-F1
#
_cell.length_a   1.000
_cell.length_b   1.000
_cell.length_c   1.000
_cell.angle_alpha   90.00
_cell.angle_beta   90.00
_cell.angle_gamma   90.00
#
_symmetry.space_group_name_H-M   'P 1'
#
loop_
_entity.id
_entity.type
_entity.pdbx_description
1 polymer ?
#
loop_
_entity_poly.entity_id
_entity_poly.type
_entity_poly.pdbx_seq_one_letter_code
_entity_poly.pdbx_strand_id
1 'polypeptide(L)' 'GGTGTAIITTSHGVMTGHEAKKEGVGGEVLAYVW' A
#
# COMPACT_ATOMS: atom_id res chain seq x y z
N GLY A 1 -8.99 14.29 7.00
CA GLY A 1 -9.90 13.76 5.98
C GLY A 1 -9.18 12.66 5.23
N GLY A 2 -9.83 11.52 5.04
CA GLY A 2 -9.32 10.38 4.26
C GLY A 2 -9.01 9.16 5.12
N THR A 3 -10.01 8.29 5.32
CA THR A 3 -9.85 6.95 5.92
C THR A 3 -9.46 5.90 4.87
N GLY A 4 -9.25 6.34 3.62
CA GLY A 4 -8.91 5.43 2.52
C GLY A 4 -7.45 5.03 2.48
N THR A 5 -7.18 3.84 1.96
CA THR A 5 -5.84 3.33 1.74
C THR A 5 -5.75 2.52 0.44
N ALA A 6 -4.54 2.41 -0.10
CA ALA A 6 -4.25 1.49 -1.19
C ALA A 6 -3.80 0.15 -0.61
N ILE A 7 -4.17 -0.95 -1.25
CA ILE A 7 -3.54 -2.26 -1.05
C ILE A 7 -2.57 -2.46 -2.20
N ILE A 8 -1.30 -2.73 -1.88
CA ILE A 8 -0.25 -2.86 -2.89
C ILE A 8 0.54 -4.15 -2.67
N THR A 9 1.00 -4.74 -3.78
CA THR A 9 2.03 -5.79 -3.75
C THR A 9 3.40 -5.14 -3.67
N THR A 10 4.33 -5.80 -2.99
CA THR A 10 5.75 -5.40 -2.92
C THR A 10 6.61 -6.66 -3.00
N SER A 11 7.92 -6.49 -3.08
CA SER A 11 8.88 -7.60 -2.94
C SER A 11 8.88 -8.27 -1.56
N HIS A 12 8.21 -7.68 -0.56
CA HIS A 12 8.09 -8.19 0.81
C HIS A 12 6.69 -8.73 1.13
N GLY A 13 5.82 -8.85 0.12
CA GLY A 13 4.43 -9.30 0.26
C GLY A 13 3.41 -8.18 0.03
N VAL A 14 2.15 -8.48 0.32
CA VAL A 14 1.02 -7.55 0.20
C VAL A 14 0.90 -6.72 1.47
N MET A 15 0.75 -5.41 1.33
CA MET A 15 0.63 -4.48 2.45
C MET A 15 -0.18 -3.24 2.06
N THR A 16 -0.48 -2.37 3.03
CA THR A 16 -1.11 -1.07 2.76
C THR A 16 -0.10 -0.08 2.17
N GLY A 17 -0.59 0.91 1.42
CA GLY A 17 0.25 1.97 0.87
C GLY A 17 0.97 2.79 1.95
N HIS A 18 0.41 2.86 3.16
CA HIS A 18 1.04 3.51 4.31
C HIS A 18 2.25 2.71 4.83
N GLU A 19 2.13 1.38 4.94
CA GLU A 19 3.22 0.50 5.34
C GLU A 19 4.35 0.53 4.32
N ALA A 20 4.04 0.40 3.04
CA ALA A 20 5.04 0.45 1.98
C ALA A 20 5.84 1.77 1.97
N LYS A 21 5.15 2.90 2.18
CA LYS A 21 5.80 4.21 2.30
C LYS A 21 6.72 4.28 3.53
N LYS A 22 6.32 3.70 4.65
CA LYS A 22 7.12 3.65 5.87
C LYS A 22 8.37 2.78 5.70
N GLU A 23 8.25 1.69 4.95
CA GLU A 23 9.35 0.77 4.65
C GLU A 23 10.23 1.23 3.47
N GLY A 24 9.81 2.26 2.73
CA GLY A 24 10.56 2.78 1.58
C GLY A 24 10.54 1.83 0.37
N VAL A 25 9.53 0.99 0.27
CA VAL A 25 9.35 0.02 -0.82
C VAL A 25 8.13 0.39 -1.67
N GLY A 26 8.14 -0.06 -2.93
CA GLY A 26 7.05 0.13 -3.86
C GLY A 26 6.60 -1.19 -4.50
N GLY A 27 5.63 -1.08 -5.40
CA GLY A 27 5.17 -2.18 -6.24
C GLY A 27 3.80 -1.88 -6.87
N GLU A 28 3.05 -2.91 -7.22
CA GLU A 28 1.80 -2.77 -7.98
C GLU A 28 0.61 -2.51 -7.06
N VAL A 29 -0.22 -1.53 -7.43
CA VAL A 29 -1.47 -1.25 -6.71
C VAL A 29 -2.54 -2.25 -7.12
N LEU A 30 -3.10 -2.96 -6.15
CA LEU A 30 -4.20 -3.91 -6.39
C LEU A 30 -5.57 -3.25 -6.27
N ALA A 31 -5.76 -2.40 -5.25
CA ALA A 31 -7.04 -1.81 -4.94
C ALA A 31 -6.90 -0.52 -4.12
N TYR A 32 -7.96 0.28 -4.14
CA TYR A 32 -8.18 1.38 -3.22
C TYR A 32 -9.44 1.10 -2.40
N VAL A 33 -9.37 1.34 -1.10
CA VAL A 33 -10.49 1.27 -0.15
C VAL A 33 -10.67 2.67 0.43
N TRP A 34 -11.91 3.11 0.69
CA TRP A 34 -12.22 4.42 1.26
C TRP A 34 -13.11 4.33 2.51
#